data_AF-A0A434RMR9-F1
#
_entry.id   AF-A0A434RMR9-F1
#
_cell.length_a   1.000
_cell.length_b   1.000
_cell.length_c   1.000
_cell.angle_alpha   90.00
_cell.angle_beta   90.00
_cell.angle_gamma   90.00
#
_symmetry.space_group_name_H-M   'P 1'
#
loop_
_entity.id
_entity.type
_entity.pdbx_description
1 polymer ?
#
loop_
_entity_poly.entity_id
_entity_poly.type
_entity_poly.pdbx_seq_one_letter_code
_entity_poly.pdbx_strand_id
1 'polypeptide(L)'
;MQEDDAKSSEQWRKIARYAVSCPSPHNTQPFRLRILSDREAEIVFLPRRGLYVADPEGRFTWLTAGIFAEICSIAAHGLGFELDCATDFSPMYKGGDTQTPQVISR
;
A
#
# COMPACT_ATOMS: atom_id res chain seq x y z
N MET A 1 -3.02 -15.58 22.08
CA MET A 1 -2.08 -15.35 20.96
C MET A 1 -1.21 -16.58 20.85
N GLN A 2 -1.43 -17.41 19.82
CA GLN A 2 -0.59 -18.56 19.50
C GLN A 2 0.68 -18.07 18.77
N GLU A 3 1.81 -18.78 18.94
CA GLU A 3 3.12 -18.43 18.36
C GLU A 3 3.11 -18.27 16.83
N ASP A 4 2.16 -18.90 16.14
CA ASP A 4 2.03 -18.84 14.67
C ASP A 4 1.44 -17.50 14.19
N ASP A 5 0.54 -16.86 14.94
CA ASP A 5 0.05 -15.49 14.65
C ASP A 5 1.18 -14.45 14.77
N ALA A 6 2.11 -14.69 15.71
CA ALA A 6 3.24 -13.81 15.95
C ALA A 6 4.28 -13.89 14.82
N LYS A 7 4.55 -15.09 14.28
CA LYS A 7 5.47 -15.32 13.15
C LYS A 7 4.94 -14.84 11.81
N SER A 8 3.65 -14.96 11.53
CA SER A 8 3.15 -14.58 10.20
C SER A 8 2.99 -13.08 10.01
N SER A 9 2.73 -12.34 11.09
CA SER A 9 2.89 -10.88 11.10
C SER A 9 4.34 -10.44 10.79
N GLU A 10 5.32 -11.32 11.00
CA GLU A 10 6.73 -11.02 10.75
C GLU A 10 7.06 -10.94 9.24
N GLN A 11 6.49 -11.82 8.41
CA GLN A 11 6.76 -11.79 6.96
C GLN A 11 6.20 -10.52 6.34
N TRP A 12 4.95 -10.16 6.66
CA TRP A 12 4.39 -8.89 6.25
C TRP A 12 5.18 -7.68 6.78
N ARG A 13 5.72 -7.73 8.01
CA ARG A 13 6.61 -6.68 8.52
C ARG A 13 7.93 -6.60 7.73
N LYS A 14 8.49 -7.73 7.28
CA LYS A 14 9.68 -7.75 6.40
C LYS A 14 9.36 -7.11 5.05
N ILE A 15 8.23 -7.48 4.44
CA ILE A 15 7.74 -6.86 3.20
C ILE A 15 7.56 -5.35 3.40
N ALA A 16 6.90 -4.93 4.48
CA ALA A 16 6.66 -3.52 4.80
C ALA A 16 7.95 -2.70 4.94
N ARG A 17 9.05 -3.28 5.44
CA ARG A 17 10.35 -2.59 5.52
C ARG A 17 10.88 -2.16 4.14
N TYR A 18 10.66 -2.97 3.11
CA TYR A 18 10.99 -2.60 1.74
C TYR A 18 9.99 -1.59 1.17
N ALA A 19 8.69 -1.81 1.39
CA ALA A 19 7.63 -0.94 0.87
C ALA A 19 7.73 0.52 1.39
N VAL A 20 8.23 0.74 2.60
CA VAL A 20 8.48 2.11 3.13
C VAL A 20 9.51 2.88 2.31
N SER A 21 10.40 2.18 1.59
CA SER A 21 11.39 2.80 0.69
C SER A 21 10.83 3.09 -0.71
N CYS A 22 9.53 2.87 -0.95
CA CYS A 22 8.87 3.17 -2.20
C CYS A 22 9.03 4.66 -2.56
N PRO A 23 9.52 4.98 -3.78
CA PRO A 23 9.56 6.36 -4.23
C PRO A 23 8.12 6.89 -4.37
N SER A 24 7.97 8.19 -4.16
CA SER A 24 6.71 8.90 -4.38
C SER A 24 7.00 10.34 -4.80
N PRO A 25 6.11 10.99 -5.58
CA PRO A 25 6.22 12.41 -5.90
C PRO A 25 6.39 13.26 -4.64
N HIS A 26 7.39 14.14 -4.66
CA HIS A 26 7.86 14.95 -3.52
C HIS A 26 8.15 14.15 -2.24
N ASN A 27 8.41 12.85 -2.37
CA ASN A 27 8.62 11.91 -1.27
C ASN A 27 7.50 11.96 -0.21
N THR A 28 6.28 12.26 -0.64
CA THR A 28 5.13 12.40 0.25
C THR A 28 4.69 11.10 0.90
N GLN A 29 5.07 9.95 0.33
CA GLN A 29 4.80 8.57 0.78
C GLN A 29 3.31 8.37 1.14
N PRO A 30 2.39 8.49 0.18
CA PRO A 30 0.95 8.55 0.48
C PRO A 30 0.30 7.19 0.74
N PHE A 31 1.07 6.13 0.98
CA PHE A 31 0.57 4.79 1.21
C PHE A 31 1.10 4.19 2.50
N ARG A 32 0.34 3.25 3.06
CA ARG A 32 0.81 2.33 4.11
C ARG A 32 0.28 0.93 3.84
N LEU A 33 0.99 -0.07 4.36
CA LEU A 33 0.53 -1.44 4.40
C LEU A 33 -0.19 -1.69 5.75
N ARG A 34 -1.45 -2.11 5.70
CA ARG A 34 -2.22 -2.52 6.89
C ARG A 34 -2.30 -4.05 6.92
N ILE A 35 -1.55 -4.67 7.83
CA ILE A 35 -1.54 -6.12 8.02
C ILE A 35 -2.83 -6.53 8.73
N LEU A 36 -3.57 -7.47 8.16
CA LEU A 36 -4.82 -7.97 8.73
C LEU A 36 -4.63 -9.35 9.37
N SER A 37 -3.84 -10.21 8.72
CA SER A 37 -3.56 -11.56 9.14
C SER A 37 -2.19 -12.03 8.62
N ASP A 38 -1.94 -13.32 8.73
CA ASP A 38 -0.83 -14.02 8.10
C ASP A 38 -0.88 -14.02 6.57
N ARG A 39 -2.08 -14.04 6.00
CA ARG A 39 -2.29 -14.20 4.56
C ARG A 39 -2.77 -12.94 3.86
N GLU A 40 -3.21 -11.93 4.61
CA GLU A 40 -3.81 -10.73 4.05
C GLU A 40 -3.22 -9.44 4.62
N ALA A 41 -3.00 -8.50 3.71
CA ALA A 41 -2.70 -7.12 4.02
C ALA A 41 -3.46 -6.20 3.04
N GLU A 42 -3.61 -4.94 3.41
CA GLU A 42 -4.25 -3.94 2.56
C GLU A 42 -3.28 -2.81 2.26
N ILE A 43 -3.28 -2.34 1.00
CA ILE A 43 -2.67 -1.07 0.63
C ILE A 43 -3.68 0.03 0.92
N VAL A 44 -3.31 0.95 1.82
CA VAL A 44 -4.16 2.06 2.24
C VAL A 44 -3.58 3.37 1.73
N PHE A 45 -4.31 4.04 0.84
CA PHE A 45 -4.06 5.42 0.44
C PHE A 45 -4.37 6.39 1.59
N LEU A 46 -3.51 7.37 1.78
CA LEU A 46 -3.59 8.43 2.79
C LEU A 46 -3.74 9.78 2.08
N PRO A 47 -4.96 10.26 1.78
CA PRO A 47 -5.16 11.46 0.96
C PRO A 47 -4.51 12.74 1.51
N ARG A 48 -4.35 12.84 2.83
CA ARG A 48 -3.64 13.95 3.49
C ARG A 48 -2.16 14.05 3.13
N ARG A 49 -1.57 12.95 2.66
CA ARG A 49 -0.21 12.89 2.12
C ARG A 49 -0.21 12.89 0.59
N GLY A 50 -1.36 12.88 -0.05
CA GLY A 50 -1.47 12.97 -1.49
C GLY A 50 -1.28 14.40 -2.00
N LEU A 51 -1.24 14.55 -3.32
CA LEU A 51 -0.95 15.83 -3.99
C LEU A 51 -2.18 16.40 -4.69
N TYR A 52 -3.32 16.51 -4.01
CA TYR A 52 -4.60 16.87 -4.65
C TYR A 52 -4.53 18.14 -5.52
N VAL A 53 -3.77 19.16 -5.12
CA VAL A 53 -3.62 20.40 -5.90
C VAL A 53 -2.88 20.17 -7.23
N ALA A 54 -1.85 19.31 -7.23
CA ALA A 54 -1.02 19.03 -8.41
C ALA A 54 -1.48 17.80 -9.22
N ASP A 55 -2.22 16.89 -8.57
CA ASP A 55 -2.70 15.61 -9.10
C ASP A 55 -4.16 15.33 -8.65
N PRO A 56 -5.14 16.18 -9.00
CA PRO A 56 -6.52 16.04 -8.53
C PRO A 56 -7.22 14.76 -9.01
N GLU A 57 -6.77 14.23 -10.16
CA GLU A 57 -7.26 12.96 -10.72
C GLU A 57 -6.52 11.73 -10.16
N GLY A 58 -5.49 11.93 -9.32
CA GLY A 58 -4.74 10.85 -8.69
C GLY A 58 -3.91 10.01 -9.66
N ARG A 59 -3.45 10.53 -10.80
CA ARG A 59 -2.66 9.78 -11.79
C ARG A 59 -1.28 9.44 -11.27
N PHE A 60 -0.57 10.43 -10.68
CA PHE A 60 0.72 10.17 -10.04
C PHE A 60 0.54 9.34 -8.76
N THR A 61 -0.60 9.53 -8.09
CA THR A 61 -1.00 8.72 -6.94
C THR A 61 -1.16 7.25 -7.32
N TRP A 62 -1.86 6.94 -8.41
CA TRP A 62 -2.01 5.57 -8.94
C TRP A 62 -0.69 4.97 -9.43
N LEU A 63 0.16 5.76 -10.10
CA LEU A 63 1.50 5.33 -10.48
C LEU A 63 2.31 4.92 -9.24
N THR A 64 2.25 5.71 -8.18
CA THR A 64 2.93 5.42 -6.91
C THR A 64 2.33 4.19 -6.22
N ALA A 65 1.01 3.99 -6.27
CA ALA A 65 0.35 2.80 -5.75
C ALA A 65 0.86 1.51 -6.42
N GLY A 66 1.01 1.54 -7.75
CA GLY A 66 1.57 0.43 -8.52
C GLY A 66 3.01 0.11 -8.12
N ILE A 67 3.87 1.13 -7.94
CA ILE A 67 5.24 0.92 -7.47
C ILE A 67 5.25 0.33 -6.05
N PHE A 68 4.38 0.82 -5.17
CA PHE A 68 4.28 0.31 -3.80
C PHE A 68 3.87 -1.17 -3.78
N ALA A 69 2.87 -1.55 -4.59
CA ALA A 69 2.42 -2.93 -4.74
C ALA A 69 3.52 -3.82 -5.31
N GLU A 70 4.24 -3.35 -6.33
CA GLU A 70 5.34 -4.11 -6.95
C GLU A 70 6.51 -4.33 -5.98
N ILE A 71 6.87 -3.32 -5.17
CA ILE A 71 7.90 -3.50 -4.13
C ILE A 71 7.45 -4.54 -3.10
N CYS A 72 6.16 -4.56 -2.72
CA CYS A 72 5.62 -5.60 -1.87
C CYS A 72 5.76 -6.99 -2.52
N SER A 73 5.40 -7.10 -3.81
CA SER A 73 5.51 -8.34 -4.59
C SER A 73 6.95 -8.85 -4.67
N ILE A 74 7.91 -7.99 -5.03
CA ILE A 74 9.34 -8.34 -5.10
C ILE A 74 9.87 -8.80 -3.72
N ALA A 75 9.50 -8.08 -2.65
CA ALA A 75 9.92 -8.46 -1.30
C ALA A 75 9.31 -9.80 -0.87
N ALA A 76 8.05 -10.06 -1.19
CA ALA A 76 7.37 -11.33 -0.93
C ALA A 76 8.02 -12.49 -1.71
N HIS A 77 8.31 -12.28 -2.99
CA HIS A 77 9.00 -13.27 -3.83
C HIS A 77 10.38 -13.62 -3.27
N GLY A 78 11.13 -12.63 -2.77
CA GLY A 78 12.40 -12.86 -2.06
C GLY A 78 12.27 -13.71 -0.77
N LEU A 79 11.07 -13.82 -0.22
CA LEU A 79 10.74 -14.66 0.94
C LEU A 79 10.09 -16.00 0.54
N GLY A 80 9.92 -16.27 -0.76
CA GLY A 80 9.31 -17.49 -1.27
C GLY A 80 7.78 -17.46 -1.36
N PHE A 81 7.16 -16.27 -1.36
CA PHE A 81 5.71 -16.10 -1.51
C PHE A 81 5.36 -15.41 -2.83
N GLU A 82 4.19 -15.74 -3.38
CA GLU A 82 3.55 -14.96 -4.43
C GLU A 82 2.37 -14.18 -3.82
N LEU A 83 2.17 -12.95 -4.28
CA LEU A 83 1.05 -12.12 -3.86
C LEU A 83 0.02 -12.03 -4.97
N ASP A 84 -1.22 -12.37 -4.65
CA ASP A 84 -2.38 -12.00 -5.45
C ASP A 84 -2.87 -10.61 -5.00
N CYS A 85 -3.24 -9.76 -5.94
CA CYS A 85 -3.74 -8.41 -5.65
C CYS A 85 -5.13 -8.21 -6.25
N ALA A 86 -6.08 -7.78 -5.42
CA ALA A 86 -7.39 -7.32 -5.84
C ALA A 86 -7.47 -5.80 -5.65
N THR A 87 -7.24 -5.05 -6.73
CA THR A 87 -7.21 -3.58 -6.72
C THR A 87 -8.57 -2.97 -7.06
N ASP A 88 -9.02 -2.02 -6.25
CA ASP A 88 -10.18 -1.17 -6.53
C ASP A 88 -9.73 0.12 -7.23
N PHE A 89 -10.00 0.22 -8.54
CA PHE A 89 -9.64 1.38 -9.36
C PHE A 89 -10.59 2.57 -9.22
N SER A 90 -11.37 2.64 -8.14
CA SER A 90 -12.16 3.82 -7.80
C SER A 90 -11.29 5.09 -7.74
N PRO A 91 -11.84 6.27 -8.04
CA PRO A 91 -11.08 7.52 -7.98
C PRO A 91 -10.44 7.76 -6.60
N MET A 92 -9.14 8.09 -6.57
CA MET A 92 -8.37 8.33 -5.35
C MET A 92 -8.94 9.48 -4.49
N TYR A 93 -9.49 10.51 -5.12
CA TYR A 93 -10.11 11.65 -4.45
C TYR A 93 -11.61 11.68 -4.73
N LYS A 94 -12.31 10.60 -4.36
CA LYS A 94 -13.76 10.46 -4.57
C LYS A 94 -14.51 11.68 -3.98
N GLY A 95 -15.18 12.43 -4.84
CA GLY A 95 -15.88 13.66 -4.45
C GLY A 95 -14.96 14.76 -3.90
N GLY A 96 -13.67 14.73 -4.22
CA GLY A 96 -12.67 15.67 -3.68
C GLY A 96 -12.25 15.38 -2.23
N ASP A 97 -12.50 14.18 -1.71
CA ASP A 97 -12.11 13.82 -0.34
C ASP A 97 -10.57 13.71 -0.21
N THR A 98 -9.99 14.68 0.50
CA THR A 98 -8.56 14.76 0.80
C THR A 98 -8.21 14.33 2.23
N GLN A 99 -9.16 13.72 2.94
CA GLN A 99 -9.06 13.45 4.37
C GLN A 99 -9.12 11.96 4.69
N THR A 100 -10.03 11.22 4.08
CA THR A 100 -10.38 9.87 4.51
C THR A 100 -9.43 8.82 3.92
N PRO A 101 -8.73 8.01 4.74
CA PRO A 101 -7.93 6.89 4.24
C PRO A 101 -8.78 5.88 3.46
N GLN A 102 -8.25 5.37 2.36
CA GLN A 102 -8.96 4.48 1.44
C GLN A 102 -8.18 3.20 1.25
N VAL A 103 -8.84 2.04 1.36
CA VAL A 103 -8.26 0.76 0.95
C VAL A 103 -8.35 0.70 -0.56
N ILE A 104 -7.21 0.52 -1.23
CA ILE A 104 -7.14 0.51 -2.70
C ILE A 104 -6.75 -0.85 -3.27
N SER A 105 -6.15 -1.72 -2.45
CA SER A 105 -5.86 -3.10 -2.81
C SER A 105 -5.89 -3.96 -1.57
N ARG A 106 -6.38 -5.19 -1.71
CA ARG A 106 -6.15 -6.29 -0.78
C ARG A 106 -5.28 -7.33 -1.47
#